data_AF-A0A1G2P9J6-F1
#
_entry.id   AF-A0A1G2P9J6-F1
#
_cell.length_a   1.000
_cell.length_b   1.000
_cell.length_c   1.000
_cell.angle_alpha   90.00
_cell.angle_beta   90.00
_cell.angle_gamma   90.00
#
_symmetry.space_group_name_H-M   'P 1'
#
loop_
_entity.id
_entity.type
_entity.pdbx_description
1 polymer ?
#
loop_
_entity_poly.entity_id
_entity_poly.type
_entity_poly.pdbx_seq_one_letter_code
_entity_poly.pdbx_strand_id
1 'polypeptide(L)'
;MKTRLNMRAVMVFAMMVFGNLLPDSTRVQCAPIPDTMVRIPAGEFTMGDTYGEYSRGGPLILDEFYNTRTHFVSSFWIDKTEVTYALWNEVYDWAVNHGYYFDHGAWGKELDHPAHSVTWYDAILWCNARSEKEGRTPTYYIWDGYDQEWVVHRYGHYIPMVRWNYGYRLPTEAEWEKAARGGFESNRFVWPDANTITHERANYYSTNTAPLGCDISATSGYHPDYAVGDEPYTSPVGSFPPNGYELYDMAGNVAEWCWDGYSTFNYGAPRVDPKGSSSHSYCVLRGGSWNHGAWGLRAAAKNSLRPEYWNPPDNNVIGLRTVISYLPDWTQTNQSQPVYTFPPSQEPEKNSLIVVTHGRIEKEDGQIEPPNPDWVDEMTNAITAYLSAEGLNNWQVVAYKWPEKAWTTRLDILLGKLTKNAVSE
;
A
#
# COMPACT_ATOMS: atom_id res chain seq x y z
N MET A 1 16.88 12.67 55.47
CA MET A 1 16.98 12.71 54.00
C MET A 1 15.72 12.11 53.41
N LYS A 2 14.72 12.93 53.06
CA LYS A 2 13.59 12.52 52.21
C LYS A 2 13.69 13.37 50.95
N THR A 3 14.32 12.80 49.94
CA THR A 3 14.55 13.45 48.65
C THR A 3 13.19 13.63 47.98
N ARG A 4 12.81 14.89 47.76
CA ARG A 4 11.65 15.26 46.95
C ARG A 4 11.92 14.82 45.51
N LEU A 5 11.10 13.93 44.97
CA LEU A 5 11.02 13.72 43.52
C LEU A 5 10.39 14.99 42.92
N ASN A 6 11.18 15.78 42.20
CA ASN A 6 10.69 16.88 41.37
C ASN A 6 10.09 16.28 40.09
N MET A 7 8.82 15.85 40.12
CA MET A 7 8.08 15.51 38.91
C MET A 7 7.77 16.80 38.13
N ARG A 8 8.49 17.03 37.03
CA ARG A 8 8.10 18.02 36.02
C ARG A 8 7.11 17.36 35.06
N ALA A 9 5.86 17.83 35.11
CA ALA A 9 4.73 17.55 34.22
C ALA A 9 4.09 16.16 34.30
N VAL A 10 3.00 16.05 35.07
CA VAL A 10 1.91 15.11 34.79
C VAL A 10 0.92 15.83 33.89
N MET A 11 0.88 15.51 32.59
CA MET A 11 -0.22 15.93 31.72
C MET A 11 -1.41 15.00 31.99
N VAL A 12 -2.39 15.50 32.74
CA VAL A 12 -3.71 14.87 32.88
C VAL A 12 -4.59 15.38 31.75
N PHE A 13 -4.98 14.51 30.81
CA PHE A 13 -6.04 14.82 29.85
C PHE A 13 -7.35 14.25 30.37
N ALA A 14 -8.28 15.12 30.75
CA ALA A 14 -9.70 14.80 30.89
C ALA A 14 -10.43 15.47 29.72
N MET A 15 -11.02 14.69 28.83
CA MET A 15 -11.74 15.18 27.66
C MET A 15 -13.24 14.99 27.89
N MET A 16 -14.00 16.08 27.98
CA MET A 16 -15.48 16.05 27.93
C MET A 16 -15.90 16.19 26.46
N VAL A 17 -16.73 15.28 25.96
CA VAL A 17 -17.27 15.32 24.59
C VAL A 17 -18.79 15.38 24.65
N PHE A 18 -19.40 16.28 23.89
CA PHE A 18 -20.85 16.39 23.66
C PHE A 18 -21.14 16.17 22.17
N GLY A 19 -22.05 15.24 21.79
CA GLY A 19 -22.74 15.28 20.48
C GLY A 19 -22.83 14.01 19.63
N ASN A 20 -24.08 13.52 19.49
CA ASN A 20 -24.81 12.80 18.45
C ASN A 20 -24.20 11.62 17.62
N LEU A 21 -25.02 10.54 17.58
CA LEU A 21 -24.80 9.19 17.07
C LEU A 21 -24.88 9.06 15.52
N LEU A 22 -24.04 8.19 14.94
CA LEU A 22 -24.29 7.53 13.65
C LEU A 22 -24.39 6.01 13.86
N PRO A 23 -25.24 5.29 13.10
CA PRO A 23 -25.65 3.94 13.41
C PRO A 23 -24.61 2.86 13.10
N ASP A 24 -24.67 1.84 13.95
CA ASP A 24 -23.85 0.63 14.06
C ASP A 24 -24.27 -0.42 13.01
N SER A 25 -23.35 -0.85 12.13
CA SER A 25 -23.27 -2.23 11.57
C SER A 25 -22.24 -2.36 10.45
N THR A 26 -21.17 -3.12 10.69
CA THR A 26 -20.75 -4.29 9.87
C THR A 26 -19.42 -4.81 10.40
N ARG A 27 -19.43 -6.09 10.82
CA ARG A 27 -18.23 -6.85 11.17
C ARG A 27 -17.41 -7.08 9.89
N VAL A 28 -16.19 -6.56 9.81
CA VAL A 28 -15.26 -6.85 8.72
C VAL A 28 -14.76 -8.29 8.88
N GLN A 29 -15.36 -9.26 8.18
CA GLN A 29 -14.70 -10.54 7.95
C GLN A 29 -13.53 -10.29 6.99
N CYS A 30 -12.29 -10.49 7.46
CA CYS A 30 -11.13 -10.44 6.59
C CYS A 30 -11.04 -11.77 5.83
N ALA A 31 -11.34 -11.77 4.53
CA ALA A 31 -11.18 -12.97 3.70
C ALA A 31 -9.71 -13.47 3.75
N PRO A 32 -9.45 -14.79 3.65
CA PRO A 32 -8.09 -15.34 3.72
C PRO A 32 -7.23 -14.82 2.57
N ILE A 33 -5.95 -14.51 2.83
CA ILE A 33 -5.01 -14.08 1.78
C ILE A 33 -4.84 -15.23 0.75
N PRO A 34 -4.90 -14.96 -0.57
CA PRO A 34 -4.67 -16.00 -1.57
C PRO A 34 -3.25 -16.58 -1.51
N ASP A 35 -3.11 -17.88 -1.75
CA ASP A 35 -1.81 -18.58 -1.83
C ASP A 35 -0.94 -18.10 -3.02
N THR A 36 -1.55 -17.36 -3.95
CA THR A 36 -0.89 -16.71 -5.08
C THR A 36 -0.17 -15.41 -4.69
N MET A 37 -0.30 -14.96 -3.45
CA MET A 37 0.40 -13.79 -2.94
C MET A 37 1.55 -14.16 -2.01
N VAL A 38 2.52 -13.26 -1.88
CA VAL A 38 3.64 -13.36 -0.94
C VAL A 38 3.74 -12.11 -0.09
N ARG A 39 4.20 -12.28 1.15
CA ARG A 39 4.33 -11.19 2.12
C ARG A 39 5.68 -10.50 1.97
N ILE A 40 5.64 -9.19 1.69
CA ILE A 40 6.81 -8.33 1.73
C ILE A 40 6.97 -7.77 3.16
N PRO A 41 8.14 -7.94 3.80
CA PRO A 41 8.34 -7.50 5.18
C PRO A 41 8.36 -5.98 5.30
N ALA A 42 7.87 -5.46 6.43
CA ALA A 42 8.01 -4.04 6.76
C ALA A 42 9.49 -3.68 6.92
N GLY A 43 9.86 -2.45 6.56
CA GLY A 43 11.23 -2.00 6.71
C GLY A 43 11.62 -0.90 5.75
N GLU A 44 12.79 -0.33 5.99
CA GLU A 44 13.40 0.66 5.13
C GLU A 44 13.99 0.01 3.87
N PHE A 45 13.97 0.75 2.78
CA PHE A 45 14.76 0.45 1.59
C PHE A 45 15.14 1.75 0.88
N THR A 46 16.27 1.74 0.18
CA THR A 46 16.63 2.85 -0.71
C THR A 46 16.00 2.66 -2.08
N MET A 47 15.06 3.55 -2.41
CA MET A 47 14.43 3.66 -3.72
C MET A 47 15.30 4.50 -4.66
N GLY A 48 15.26 4.25 -5.97
CA GLY A 48 15.97 5.02 -7.02
C GLY A 48 17.27 4.39 -7.51
N ASP A 49 18.11 5.15 -8.21
CA ASP A 49 19.39 4.67 -8.72
C ASP A 49 20.39 4.44 -7.58
N THR A 50 20.41 3.22 -7.04
CA THR A 50 21.34 2.78 -5.98
C THR A 50 22.60 2.14 -6.53
N TYR A 51 22.68 1.89 -7.84
CA TYR A 51 23.84 1.30 -8.50
C TYR A 51 24.83 2.37 -9.02
N GLY A 52 24.38 3.63 -9.13
CA GLY A 52 25.23 4.78 -9.49
C GLY A 52 25.42 4.92 -11.00
N GLU A 53 24.36 4.61 -11.76
CA GLU A 53 24.38 4.60 -13.23
C GLU A 53 24.19 5.97 -13.86
N TYR A 54 23.84 6.98 -13.06
CA TYR A 54 23.70 8.39 -13.46
C TYR A 54 24.83 8.92 -14.35
N SER A 55 26.07 8.51 -14.09
CA SER A 55 27.24 8.94 -14.88
C SER A 55 27.37 8.27 -16.25
N ARG A 56 26.56 7.24 -16.53
CA ARG A 56 26.69 6.34 -17.69
C ARG A 56 25.51 6.41 -18.67
N GLY A 57 24.56 7.32 -18.50
CA GLY A 57 23.57 7.51 -19.55
C GLY A 57 22.82 8.83 -19.58
N GLY A 58 22.04 8.96 -20.66
CA GLY A 58 21.34 10.17 -21.05
C GLY A 58 20.17 10.55 -20.12
N PRO A 59 19.36 11.54 -20.52
CA PRO A 59 18.44 12.28 -19.66
C PRO A 59 17.37 11.45 -18.90
N LEU A 60 17.21 10.15 -19.18
CA LEU A 60 16.27 9.27 -18.50
C LEU A 60 16.71 8.77 -17.11
N ILE A 61 18.01 8.85 -16.73
CA ILE A 61 18.47 8.49 -15.37
C ILE A 61 18.36 9.64 -14.37
N LEU A 62 18.14 10.87 -14.85
CA LEU A 62 18.03 12.04 -13.97
C LEU A 62 16.92 11.85 -12.92
N ASP A 63 15.76 11.35 -13.34
CA ASP A 63 14.62 11.13 -12.44
C ASP A 63 14.92 10.04 -11.41
N GLU A 64 15.58 8.95 -11.82
CA GLU A 64 15.93 7.85 -10.91
C GLU A 64 16.96 8.30 -9.87
N PHE A 65 17.96 9.07 -10.30
CA PHE A 65 19.00 9.63 -9.46
C PHE A 65 18.46 10.66 -8.47
N TYR A 66 17.61 11.59 -8.91
CA TYR A 66 17.05 12.61 -8.03
C TYR A 66 15.99 12.06 -7.06
N ASN A 67 15.42 10.90 -7.37
CA ASN A 67 14.51 10.19 -6.47
C ASN A 67 15.24 9.19 -5.56
N THR A 68 16.58 9.08 -5.64
CA THR A 68 17.34 8.17 -4.78
C THR A 68 17.22 8.57 -3.30
N ARG A 69 16.51 7.76 -2.51
CA ARG A 69 16.29 8.01 -1.08
C ARG A 69 15.73 6.81 -0.33
N THR A 70 15.96 6.81 0.98
CA THR A 70 15.41 5.81 1.89
C THR A 70 13.96 6.10 2.25
N HIS A 71 13.11 5.09 2.05
CA HIS A 71 11.71 5.07 2.49
C HIS A 71 11.47 3.88 3.41
N PHE A 72 10.65 4.08 4.43
CA PHE A 72 10.02 2.99 5.18
C PHE A 72 8.75 2.57 4.45
N VAL A 73 8.63 1.28 4.15
CA VAL A 73 7.41 0.68 3.60
C VAL A 73 6.91 -0.37 4.59
N SER A 74 5.66 -0.20 5.03
CA SER A 74 4.93 -1.15 5.86
C SER A 74 4.83 -2.50 5.17
N SER A 75 4.58 -3.58 5.91
CA SER A 75 4.40 -4.89 5.28
C SER A 75 3.13 -4.91 4.44
N PHE A 76 3.13 -5.71 3.37
CA PHE A 76 1.98 -5.92 2.49
C PHE A 76 2.10 -7.28 1.81
N TRP A 77 1.01 -7.74 1.22
CA TRP A 77 0.96 -8.90 0.34
C TRP A 77 0.93 -8.42 -1.11
N ILE A 78 1.63 -9.10 -2.00
CA ILE A 78 1.66 -8.81 -3.43
C ILE A 78 1.49 -10.11 -4.23
N ASP A 79 0.79 -10.06 -5.35
CA ASP A 79 0.71 -11.21 -6.26
C ASP A 79 2.13 -11.64 -6.71
N LYS A 80 2.39 -12.96 -6.68
CA LYS A 80 3.69 -13.55 -7.05
C LYS A 80 4.06 -13.27 -8.51
N THR A 81 3.05 -13.18 -9.38
CA THR A 81 3.18 -12.93 -10.81
C THR A 81 2.37 -11.70 -11.21
N GLU A 82 2.50 -11.27 -12.46
CA GLU A 82 1.49 -10.43 -13.10
C GLU A 82 0.11 -11.13 -13.04
N VAL A 83 -0.97 -10.34 -13.08
CA VAL A 83 -2.33 -10.88 -13.21
C VAL A 83 -2.42 -11.61 -14.55
N THR A 84 -2.74 -12.90 -14.52
CA THR A 84 -2.92 -13.70 -15.74
C THR A 84 -4.19 -13.32 -16.48
N TYR A 85 -4.24 -13.60 -17.77
CA TYR A 85 -5.43 -13.37 -18.57
C TYR A 85 -6.63 -14.21 -18.08
N ALA A 86 -6.38 -15.44 -17.61
CA ALA A 86 -7.41 -16.26 -16.95
C ALA A 86 -8.00 -15.58 -15.72
N LEU A 87 -7.15 -15.10 -14.80
CA LEU A 87 -7.62 -14.44 -13.58
C LEU A 87 -8.35 -13.14 -13.91
N TRP A 88 -7.84 -12.37 -14.88
CA TRP A 88 -8.52 -11.16 -15.34
C TRP A 88 -9.96 -11.46 -15.76
N ASN A 89 -10.14 -12.44 -16.66
CA ASN A 89 -11.45 -12.81 -17.20
C ASN A 89 -12.40 -13.32 -16.10
N GLU A 90 -11.90 -14.13 -15.17
CA GLU A 90 -12.72 -14.64 -14.06
C GLU A 90 -13.32 -13.50 -13.21
N VAL A 91 -12.52 -12.48 -12.90
CA VAL A 91 -12.98 -11.32 -12.13
C VAL A 91 -13.84 -10.40 -13.01
N TYR A 92 -13.46 -10.18 -14.26
CA TYR A 92 -14.18 -9.33 -15.21
C TYR A 92 -15.61 -9.84 -15.46
N ASP A 93 -15.76 -11.14 -15.71
CA ASP A 93 -17.06 -11.79 -15.94
C ASP A 93 -17.98 -11.67 -14.72
N TRP A 94 -17.43 -11.78 -13.51
CA TRP A 94 -18.17 -11.48 -12.29
C TRP A 94 -18.54 -9.99 -12.24
N ALA A 95 -17.58 -9.10 -12.49
CA ALA A 95 -17.72 -7.66 -12.32
C ALA A 95 -18.83 -7.05 -13.20
N VAL A 96 -18.91 -7.44 -14.48
CA VAL A 96 -19.94 -6.93 -15.41
C VAL A 96 -21.36 -7.33 -15.03
N ASN A 97 -21.51 -8.41 -14.25
CA ASN A 97 -22.79 -8.84 -13.67
C ASN A 97 -23.07 -8.20 -12.29
N HIS A 98 -22.13 -7.43 -11.75
CA HIS A 98 -22.21 -6.78 -10.43
C HIS A 98 -21.99 -5.26 -10.51
N GLY A 99 -22.40 -4.66 -11.64
CA GLY A 99 -22.48 -3.21 -11.80
C GLY A 99 -21.14 -2.50 -12.03
N TYR A 100 -20.09 -3.22 -12.42
CA TYR A 100 -18.86 -2.59 -12.92
C TYR A 100 -18.94 -2.35 -14.42
N TYR A 101 -18.43 -1.20 -14.85
CA TYR A 101 -18.37 -0.78 -16.24
C TYR A 101 -16.93 -0.42 -16.58
N PHE A 102 -16.32 -1.28 -17.40
CA PHE A 102 -15.00 -1.10 -17.95
C PHE A 102 -15.10 -0.48 -19.34
N ASP A 103 -14.15 0.37 -19.70
CA ASP A 103 -14.09 0.87 -21.07
C ASP A 103 -13.53 -0.21 -22.00
N HIS A 104 -12.60 -1.02 -21.48
CA HIS A 104 -11.95 -2.09 -22.22
C HIS A 104 -11.79 -3.33 -21.33
N GLY A 105 -12.00 -4.52 -21.92
CA GLY A 105 -11.47 -5.76 -21.34
C GLY A 105 -9.96 -5.86 -21.57
N ALA A 106 -9.28 -6.67 -20.74
CA ALA A 106 -7.91 -7.06 -21.04
C ALA A 106 -7.84 -8.06 -22.19
N TRP A 107 -6.62 -8.20 -22.71
CA TRP A 107 -6.24 -9.24 -23.65
C TRP A 107 -5.11 -10.06 -23.04
N GLY A 108 -4.90 -11.26 -23.57
CA GLY A 108 -3.77 -12.10 -23.25
C GLY A 108 -3.46 -12.98 -24.43
N LYS A 109 -2.18 -13.29 -24.65
CA LYS A 109 -1.76 -14.21 -25.70
C LYS A 109 -2.38 -15.60 -25.49
N GLU A 110 -2.30 -16.08 -24.25
CA GLU A 110 -2.93 -17.31 -23.77
C GLU A 110 -3.40 -17.11 -22.31
N LEU A 111 -4.16 -18.05 -21.76
CA LEU A 111 -4.77 -17.93 -20.43
C LEU A 111 -3.77 -17.80 -19.28
N ASP A 112 -2.60 -18.41 -19.40
CA ASP A 112 -1.49 -18.37 -18.44
C ASP A 112 -0.46 -17.26 -18.71
N HIS A 113 -0.67 -16.47 -19.76
CA HIS A 113 0.10 -15.25 -20.03
C HIS A 113 -0.48 -14.06 -19.23
N PRO A 114 0.29 -12.97 -19.06
CA PRO A 114 -0.21 -11.78 -18.38
C PRO A 114 -1.38 -11.16 -19.14
N ALA A 115 -2.36 -10.67 -18.39
CA ALA A 115 -3.36 -9.75 -18.87
C ALA A 115 -2.68 -8.43 -19.25
N HIS A 116 -2.93 -7.97 -20.47
CA HIS A 116 -2.42 -6.72 -21.01
C HIS A 116 -3.53 -5.92 -21.70
N SER A 117 -3.19 -4.75 -22.24
CA SER A 117 -4.17 -3.82 -22.82
C SER A 117 -5.18 -3.31 -21.81
N VAL A 118 -4.69 -3.08 -20.60
CA VAL A 118 -5.46 -2.58 -19.46
C VAL A 118 -5.10 -1.12 -19.23
N THR A 119 -6.10 -0.24 -19.19
CA THR A 119 -5.91 1.15 -18.78
C THR A 119 -5.73 1.24 -17.27
N TRP A 120 -5.18 2.34 -16.75
CA TRP A 120 -5.06 2.51 -15.31
C TRP A 120 -6.43 2.54 -14.62
N TYR A 121 -7.43 3.15 -15.27
CA TYR A 121 -8.82 3.18 -14.78
C TYR A 121 -9.42 1.77 -14.71
N ASP A 122 -9.31 0.99 -15.78
CA ASP A 122 -9.80 -0.39 -15.78
C ASP A 122 -9.08 -1.25 -14.72
N ALA A 123 -7.78 -1.04 -14.50
CA ALA A 123 -7.02 -1.75 -13.47
C ALA A 123 -7.55 -1.48 -12.05
N ILE A 124 -7.86 -0.22 -11.69
CA ILE A 124 -8.38 0.10 -10.35
C ILE A 124 -9.82 -0.37 -10.16
N LEU A 125 -10.65 -0.36 -11.21
CA LEU A 125 -11.99 -0.94 -11.18
C LEU A 125 -11.91 -2.45 -10.99
N TRP A 126 -10.99 -3.11 -11.68
CA TRP A 126 -10.75 -4.54 -11.56
C TRP A 126 -10.28 -4.92 -10.15
N CYS A 127 -9.42 -4.12 -9.53
CA CYS A 127 -9.00 -4.32 -8.13
C CYS A 127 -10.20 -4.27 -7.16
N ASN A 128 -11.11 -3.30 -7.33
CA ASN A 128 -12.33 -3.23 -6.54
C ASN A 128 -13.24 -4.44 -6.78
N ALA A 129 -13.41 -4.86 -8.04
CA ALA A 129 -14.20 -6.03 -8.39
C ALA A 129 -13.63 -7.32 -7.79
N ARG A 130 -12.32 -7.55 -7.88
CA ARG A 130 -11.64 -8.68 -7.23
C ARG A 130 -11.86 -8.65 -5.72
N SER A 131 -11.81 -7.47 -5.12
CA SER A 131 -12.05 -7.30 -3.69
C SER A 131 -13.43 -7.82 -3.30
N GLU A 132 -14.49 -7.36 -3.96
CA GLU A 132 -15.85 -7.78 -3.63
C GLU A 132 -16.12 -9.24 -3.96
N LYS A 133 -15.63 -9.72 -5.11
CA LYS A 133 -15.75 -11.12 -5.52
C LYS A 133 -15.17 -12.08 -4.47
N GLU A 134 -14.09 -11.67 -3.81
CA GLU A 134 -13.42 -12.44 -2.78
C GLU A 134 -13.87 -12.07 -1.35
N GLY A 135 -14.94 -11.30 -1.19
CA GLY A 135 -15.50 -10.96 0.13
C GLY A 135 -14.68 -9.94 0.93
N ARG A 136 -13.93 -9.07 0.26
CA ARG A 136 -13.18 -7.96 0.84
C ARG A 136 -13.89 -6.63 0.62
N THR A 137 -13.68 -5.70 1.56
CA THR A 137 -14.09 -4.31 1.34
C THR A 137 -13.27 -3.69 0.20
N PRO A 138 -13.90 -3.00 -0.76
CA PRO A 138 -13.20 -2.27 -1.83
C PRO A 138 -12.21 -1.22 -1.31
N THR A 139 -11.25 -0.84 -2.14
CA THR A 139 -10.22 0.16 -1.80
C THR A 139 -10.53 1.53 -2.38
N TYR A 140 -11.09 1.60 -3.59
CA TYR A 140 -11.26 2.85 -4.32
C TYR A 140 -12.72 3.35 -4.24
N TYR A 141 -12.90 4.59 -3.80
CA TYR A 141 -14.21 5.23 -3.67
C TYR A 141 -14.25 6.57 -4.40
N ILE A 142 -15.40 6.91 -4.95
CA ILE A 142 -15.67 8.20 -5.58
C ILE A 142 -16.78 8.92 -4.84
N TRP A 143 -16.80 10.24 -4.92
CA TRP A 143 -17.87 11.04 -4.35
C TRP A 143 -19.05 11.06 -5.33
N ASP A 144 -20.21 10.58 -4.87
CA ASP A 144 -21.46 10.79 -5.57
C ASP A 144 -22.02 12.16 -5.20
N GLY A 145 -22.02 13.06 -6.18
CA GLY A 145 -22.56 14.41 -6.01
C GLY A 145 -24.08 14.47 -5.93
N TYR A 146 -24.80 13.42 -6.33
CA TYR A 146 -26.26 13.39 -6.24
C TYR A 146 -26.70 12.99 -4.83
N ASP A 147 -26.26 11.83 -4.36
CA ASP A 147 -26.61 11.31 -3.02
C ASP A 147 -25.71 11.85 -1.90
N GLN A 148 -24.70 12.67 -2.22
CA GLN A 148 -23.78 13.31 -1.28
C GLN A 148 -23.06 12.31 -0.38
N GLU A 149 -22.60 11.21 -0.96
CA GLU A 149 -21.91 10.13 -0.24
C GLU A 149 -20.72 9.56 -1.01
N TRP A 150 -19.85 8.84 -0.29
CA TRP A 150 -18.74 8.10 -0.89
C TRP A 150 -19.22 6.71 -1.30
N VAL A 151 -19.18 6.42 -2.60
CA VAL A 151 -19.61 5.14 -3.17
C VAL A 151 -18.42 4.36 -3.73
N VAL A 152 -18.56 3.04 -3.82
CA VAL A 152 -17.53 2.18 -4.44
C VAL A 152 -17.33 2.62 -5.89
N HIS A 153 -16.07 2.81 -6.29
CA HIS A 153 -15.76 3.18 -7.65
C HIS A 153 -15.97 1.97 -8.58
N ARG A 154 -16.95 2.08 -9.48
CA ARG A 154 -17.35 1.01 -10.41
C ARG A 154 -17.32 1.40 -11.89
N TYR A 155 -17.13 2.68 -12.21
CA TYR A 155 -17.21 3.20 -13.57
C TYR A 155 -16.51 4.56 -13.70
N GLY A 156 -16.16 4.90 -14.95
CA GLY A 156 -15.73 6.24 -15.34
C GLY A 156 -14.28 6.58 -14.98
N HIS A 157 -13.84 7.75 -15.45
CA HIS A 157 -12.46 8.23 -15.33
C HIS A 157 -12.32 9.20 -14.16
N TYR A 158 -12.39 8.67 -12.94
CA TYR A 158 -12.25 9.47 -11.73
C TYR A 158 -10.95 9.13 -11.01
N ILE A 159 -10.37 10.11 -10.31
CA ILE A 159 -9.31 9.85 -9.35
C ILE A 159 -9.97 9.54 -8.01
N PRO A 160 -9.93 8.28 -7.54
CA PRO A 160 -10.67 7.89 -6.35
C PRO A 160 -9.95 8.31 -5.06
N MET A 161 -10.73 8.43 -3.99
CA MET A 161 -10.18 8.31 -2.64
C MET A 161 -9.76 6.85 -2.40
N VAL A 162 -8.58 6.66 -1.82
CA VAL A 162 -8.03 5.34 -1.51
C VAL A 162 -8.20 5.02 -0.02
N ARG A 163 -8.89 3.92 0.28
CA ARG A 163 -8.87 3.33 1.61
C ARG A 163 -7.75 2.28 1.69
N TRP A 164 -6.54 2.74 1.97
CA TRP A 164 -5.28 1.98 1.87
C TRP A 164 -5.21 0.63 2.56
N ASN A 165 -6.06 0.38 3.56
CA ASN A 165 -5.99 -0.78 4.44
C ASN A 165 -7.05 -1.86 4.14
N TYR A 166 -7.74 -1.73 2.99
CA TYR A 166 -8.80 -2.64 2.60
C TYR A 166 -8.34 -3.58 1.47
N GLY A 167 -9.23 -3.94 0.54
CA GLY A 167 -9.02 -4.97 -0.46
C GLY A 167 -7.89 -4.70 -1.46
N TYR A 168 -7.94 -5.39 -2.59
CA TYR A 168 -6.93 -5.28 -3.63
C TYR A 168 -6.80 -3.85 -4.14
N ARG A 169 -5.57 -3.52 -4.50
CA ARG A 169 -5.20 -2.24 -5.11
C ARG A 169 -3.94 -2.41 -5.95
N LEU A 170 -3.66 -1.43 -6.79
CA LEU A 170 -2.34 -1.32 -7.40
C LEU A 170 -1.27 -1.07 -6.31
N PRO A 171 -0.05 -1.60 -6.48
CA PRO A 171 1.07 -1.24 -5.61
C PRO A 171 1.37 0.25 -5.75
N THR A 172 1.86 0.87 -4.67
CA THR A 172 2.56 2.14 -4.84
C THR A 172 3.88 1.91 -5.56
N GLU A 173 4.43 2.95 -6.17
CA GLU A 173 5.73 2.88 -6.83
C GLU A 173 6.82 2.36 -5.87
N ALA A 174 6.80 2.82 -4.62
CA ALA A 174 7.74 2.38 -3.60
C ALA A 174 7.51 0.93 -3.13
N GLU A 175 6.25 0.50 -3.01
CA GLU A 175 5.92 -0.90 -2.73
C GLU A 175 6.42 -1.80 -3.86
N TRP A 176 6.18 -1.42 -5.11
CA TRP A 176 6.63 -2.14 -6.29
C TRP A 176 8.16 -2.26 -6.31
N GLU A 177 8.90 -1.15 -6.15
CA GLU A 177 10.36 -1.21 -6.23
C GLU A 177 10.98 -1.99 -5.07
N LYS A 178 10.46 -1.84 -3.86
CA LYS A 178 10.90 -2.65 -2.71
C LYS A 178 10.70 -4.13 -2.97
N ALA A 179 9.54 -4.49 -3.52
CA ALA A 179 9.21 -5.86 -3.89
C ALA A 179 10.15 -6.36 -4.99
N ALA A 180 10.40 -5.57 -6.03
CA ALA A 180 11.26 -5.89 -7.17
C ALA A 180 12.71 -6.16 -6.74
N ARG A 181 13.21 -5.38 -5.78
CA ARG A 181 14.55 -5.52 -5.20
C ARG A 181 14.77 -6.83 -4.43
N GLY A 182 13.72 -7.56 -4.08
CA GLY A 182 13.84 -8.92 -3.52
C GLY A 182 14.60 -9.01 -2.20
N GLY A 183 14.76 -7.91 -1.46
CA GLY A 183 15.56 -7.84 -0.23
C GLY A 183 16.98 -7.29 -0.39
N PHE A 184 17.34 -6.74 -1.56
CA PHE A 184 18.69 -6.27 -1.87
C PHE A 184 18.71 -4.79 -2.29
N GLU A 185 19.54 -3.96 -1.64
CA GLU A 185 19.51 -2.50 -1.83
C GLU A 185 20.35 -1.98 -3.02
N SER A 186 21.28 -2.76 -3.57
CA SER A 186 22.30 -2.23 -4.49
C SER A 186 22.47 -3.03 -5.79
N ASN A 187 21.42 -3.71 -6.25
CA ASN A 187 21.46 -4.42 -7.53
C ASN A 187 20.77 -3.62 -8.64
N ARG A 188 21.31 -3.73 -9.84
CA ARG A 188 20.77 -3.14 -11.06
C ARG A 188 19.43 -3.76 -11.44
N PHE A 189 19.35 -5.08 -11.37
CA PHE A 189 18.16 -5.88 -11.70
C PHE A 189 17.53 -6.48 -10.45
N VAL A 190 16.44 -7.21 -10.64
CA VAL A 190 15.61 -7.78 -9.56
C VAL A 190 16.23 -8.97 -8.86
N TRP A 191 17.31 -9.55 -9.40
CA TRP A 191 17.95 -10.73 -8.83
C TRP A 191 19.13 -10.38 -7.92
N PRO A 192 19.36 -11.14 -6.82
CA PRO A 192 20.47 -10.92 -5.91
C PRO A 192 21.86 -11.19 -6.50
N ASP A 193 21.91 -12.14 -7.44
CA ASP A 193 23.14 -12.81 -7.86
C ASP A 193 23.71 -12.24 -9.16
N ALA A 194 23.01 -11.31 -9.81
CA ALA A 194 23.40 -10.78 -11.12
C ALA A 194 23.06 -9.30 -11.30
N ASN A 195 24.03 -8.56 -11.86
CA ASN A 195 23.85 -7.20 -12.39
C ASN A 195 23.83 -7.19 -13.93
N THR A 196 23.68 -8.37 -14.53
CA THR A 196 23.55 -8.58 -15.97
C THR A 196 22.23 -9.29 -16.25
N ILE A 197 21.74 -9.14 -17.48
CA ILE A 197 20.50 -9.75 -17.93
C ILE A 197 20.77 -10.60 -19.18
N THR A 198 20.02 -11.69 -19.31
CA THR A 198 19.99 -12.61 -20.44
C THR A 198 18.55 -13.06 -20.66
N HIS A 199 18.24 -13.59 -21.85
CA HIS A 199 16.93 -14.18 -22.11
C HIS A 199 16.58 -15.33 -21.14
N GLU A 200 17.55 -16.00 -20.52
CA GLU A 200 17.28 -17.03 -19.49
C GLU A 200 16.67 -16.48 -18.19
N ARG A 201 16.71 -15.15 -17.99
CA ARG A 201 16.24 -14.51 -16.74
C ARG A 201 14.99 -13.67 -16.91
N ALA A 202 14.66 -13.25 -18.13
CA ALA A 202 13.53 -12.38 -18.39
C ALA A 202 13.12 -12.44 -19.87
N ASN A 203 11.86 -12.12 -20.13
CA ASN A 203 11.36 -11.88 -21.47
C ASN A 203 11.48 -10.39 -21.81
N TYR A 204 12.37 -10.04 -22.75
CA TYR A 204 12.68 -8.67 -23.14
C TYR A 204 13.29 -8.62 -24.54
N TYR A 205 13.53 -7.40 -25.05
CA TYR A 205 14.25 -7.21 -26.31
C TYR A 205 15.74 -7.06 -26.06
N SER A 206 16.52 -8.10 -26.34
CA SER A 206 17.97 -8.05 -26.16
C SER A 206 18.65 -7.20 -27.25
N THR A 207 19.63 -6.40 -26.83
CA THR A 207 20.53 -5.68 -27.72
C THR A 207 21.92 -5.58 -27.13
N ASN A 208 22.93 -6.00 -27.92
CA ASN A 208 24.34 -5.91 -27.57
C ASN A 208 24.90 -4.47 -27.62
N THR A 209 24.08 -3.48 -27.98
CA THR A 209 24.44 -2.05 -27.99
C THR A 209 23.88 -1.26 -26.82
N ALA A 210 23.23 -1.93 -25.84
CA ALA A 210 22.68 -1.27 -24.67
C ALA A 210 23.78 -0.45 -23.94
N PRO A 211 23.54 0.84 -23.60
CA PRO A 211 24.57 1.75 -23.10
C PRO A 211 25.31 1.28 -21.84
N LEU A 212 24.74 0.34 -21.09
CA LEU A 212 25.27 -0.15 -19.81
C LEU A 212 26.19 -1.38 -19.94
N GLY A 213 26.22 -2.05 -21.10
CA GLY A 213 26.93 -3.32 -21.28
C GLY A 213 26.46 -4.43 -20.33
N CYS A 214 25.23 -4.32 -19.82
CA CYS A 214 24.64 -5.23 -18.84
C CYS A 214 23.84 -6.38 -19.49
N ASP A 215 23.50 -6.23 -20.77
CA ASP A 215 22.87 -7.26 -21.57
C ASP A 215 23.96 -8.16 -22.15
N ILE A 216 24.01 -9.40 -21.65
CA ILE A 216 25.00 -10.41 -22.07
C ILE A 216 24.31 -11.62 -22.72
N SER A 217 23.07 -11.45 -23.20
CA SER A 217 22.31 -12.52 -23.83
C SER A 217 23.08 -13.10 -25.02
N ALA A 218 23.03 -14.42 -25.18
CA ALA A 218 23.64 -15.12 -26.32
C ALA A 218 22.94 -14.80 -27.65
N THR A 219 21.69 -14.32 -27.59
CA THR A 219 20.85 -13.97 -28.74
C THR A 219 20.41 -12.50 -28.64
N SER A 220 20.27 -11.83 -29.78
CA SER A 220 19.79 -10.45 -29.90
C SER A 220 18.37 -10.42 -30.50
N GLY A 221 17.59 -9.40 -30.18
CA GLY A 221 16.17 -9.27 -30.58
C GLY A 221 15.21 -9.76 -29.49
N TYR A 222 13.98 -10.09 -29.89
CA TYR A 222 12.97 -10.67 -28.99
C TYR A 222 13.40 -12.04 -28.46
N HIS A 223 12.81 -12.45 -27.33
CA HIS A 223 13.08 -13.76 -26.73
C HIS A 223 12.78 -14.90 -27.73
N PRO A 224 13.75 -15.79 -28.03
CA PRO A 224 13.64 -16.76 -29.13
C PRO A 224 12.48 -17.74 -28.97
N ASP A 225 12.15 -18.12 -27.73
CA ASP A 225 11.06 -19.07 -27.47
C ASP A 225 9.66 -18.45 -27.49
N TYR A 226 9.54 -17.11 -27.33
CA TYR A 226 8.24 -16.43 -27.20
C TYR A 226 7.91 -15.54 -28.40
N ALA A 227 8.92 -15.21 -29.22
CA ALA A 227 8.80 -14.55 -30.52
C ALA A 227 8.20 -15.47 -31.60
N VAL A 228 7.06 -16.08 -31.28
CA VAL A 228 6.34 -17.04 -32.12
C VAL A 228 4.92 -16.52 -32.34
N GLY A 229 4.49 -16.53 -33.61
CA GLY A 229 3.16 -16.05 -34.02
C GLY A 229 3.09 -14.52 -34.10
N ASP A 230 1.91 -13.98 -33.83
CA ASP A 230 1.68 -12.54 -33.78
C ASP A 230 2.07 -11.97 -32.41
N GLU A 231 2.38 -10.68 -32.40
CA GLU A 231 2.59 -9.91 -31.18
C GLU A 231 1.29 -9.81 -30.35
N PRO A 232 1.40 -9.71 -29.01
CA PRO A 232 2.61 -9.50 -28.22
C PRO A 232 3.37 -10.80 -27.92
N TYR A 233 4.70 -10.72 -27.80
CA TYR A 233 5.56 -11.87 -27.48
C TYR A 233 5.73 -12.10 -25.98
N THR A 234 4.64 -12.00 -25.21
CA THR A 234 4.65 -12.34 -23.78
C THR A 234 4.97 -13.83 -23.57
N SER A 235 5.42 -14.16 -22.36
CA SER A 235 5.62 -15.52 -21.89
C SER A 235 4.55 -15.89 -20.86
N PRO A 236 4.30 -17.18 -20.60
CA PRO A 236 3.52 -17.58 -19.43
C PRO A 236 4.12 -16.96 -18.17
N VAL A 237 3.28 -16.50 -17.24
CA VAL A 237 3.79 -15.91 -16.00
C VAL A 237 4.59 -16.95 -15.21
N GLY A 238 5.64 -16.51 -14.53
CA GLY A 238 6.49 -17.41 -13.75
C GLY A 238 7.48 -18.25 -14.57
N SER A 239 7.69 -17.92 -15.86
CA SER A 239 8.60 -18.67 -16.74
C SER A 239 10.08 -18.52 -16.38
N PHE A 240 10.43 -17.47 -15.64
CA PHE A 240 11.82 -17.14 -15.29
C PHE A 240 12.09 -17.24 -13.79
N PRO A 241 13.36 -17.31 -13.35
CA PRO A 241 13.68 -17.38 -11.93
C PRO A 241 13.13 -16.20 -11.12
N PRO A 242 12.55 -16.44 -9.94
CA PRO A 242 12.03 -15.38 -9.10
C PRO A 242 13.15 -14.57 -8.42
N ASN A 243 12.79 -13.43 -7.86
CA ASN A 243 13.68 -12.68 -6.96
C ASN A 243 13.70 -13.27 -5.53
N GLY A 244 14.43 -12.62 -4.62
CA GLY A 244 14.56 -13.07 -3.22
C GLY A 244 13.28 -13.05 -2.38
N TYR A 245 12.17 -12.51 -2.90
CA TYR A 245 10.85 -12.56 -2.29
C TYR A 245 9.89 -13.52 -3.02
N GLU A 246 10.40 -14.41 -3.88
CA GLU A 246 9.59 -15.35 -4.67
C GLU A 246 8.64 -14.64 -5.66
N LEU A 247 9.03 -13.44 -6.13
CA LEU A 247 8.30 -12.72 -7.17
C LEU A 247 8.89 -12.98 -8.55
N TYR A 248 8.01 -13.24 -9.49
CA TYR A 248 8.31 -13.53 -10.88
C TYR A 248 8.00 -12.32 -11.75
N ASP A 249 8.70 -12.22 -12.88
CA ASP A 249 8.45 -11.25 -13.95
C ASP A 249 8.51 -9.78 -13.47
N MET A 250 9.19 -9.50 -12.36
CA MET A 250 9.45 -8.12 -11.91
C MET A 250 10.36 -7.34 -12.87
N ALA A 251 10.94 -8.01 -13.87
CA ALA A 251 11.71 -7.42 -14.97
C ALA A 251 11.33 -8.11 -16.29
N GLY A 252 10.76 -7.36 -17.23
CA GLY A 252 10.31 -7.87 -18.53
C GLY A 252 8.86 -8.34 -18.54
N ASN A 253 8.50 -9.15 -19.53
CA ASN A 253 7.14 -9.62 -19.83
C ASN A 253 6.15 -8.47 -20.08
N VAL A 254 5.45 -7.92 -19.08
CA VAL A 254 4.70 -6.66 -19.22
C VAL A 254 5.07 -5.63 -18.15
N ALA A 255 5.07 -4.36 -18.54
CA ALA A 255 5.21 -3.25 -17.60
C ALA A 255 3.95 -3.14 -16.75
N GLU A 256 4.10 -2.73 -15.51
CA GLU A 256 3.02 -2.83 -14.54
C GLU A 256 2.60 -1.46 -14.02
N TRP A 257 1.28 -1.22 -14.05
CA TRP A 257 0.69 -0.04 -13.45
C TRP A 257 0.95 0.01 -11.94
N CYS A 258 1.44 1.17 -11.49
CA CYS A 258 1.46 1.56 -10.08
C CYS A 258 0.33 2.57 -9.81
N TRP A 259 -0.05 2.71 -8.53
CA TRP A 259 -0.99 3.73 -8.09
C TRP A 259 -0.50 5.16 -8.43
N ASP A 260 0.78 5.42 -8.20
CA ASP A 260 1.34 6.77 -8.13
C ASP A 260 1.16 7.57 -9.42
N GLY A 261 0.77 8.84 -9.28
CA GLY A 261 0.93 9.83 -10.33
C GLY A 261 2.42 10.11 -10.59
N TYR A 262 2.81 10.20 -11.86
CA TYR A 262 4.19 10.44 -12.25
C TYR A 262 4.65 11.85 -11.85
N SER A 263 5.86 11.91 -11.30
CA SER A 263 6.59 13.16 -11.09
C SER A 263 8.08 12.93 -11.34
N THR A 264 8.75 13.91 -11.95
CA THR A 264 10.19 13.92 -12.17
C THR A 264 10.94 14.18 -10.86
N PHE A 265 10.44 15.15 -10.08
CA PHE A 265 11.02 15.57 -8.81
C PHE A 265 10.07 15.26 -7.66
N ASN A 266 10.44 14.31 -6.82
CA ASN A 266 9.56 13.88 -5.75
C ASN A 266 10.06 14.33 -4.36
N TYR A 267 10.95 15.34 -4.26
CA TYR A 267 11.66 15.76 -3.03
C TYR A 267 10.80 15.97 -1.76
N GLY A 268 9.47 16.12 -1.89
CA GLY A 268 8.52 16.25 -0.77
C GLY A 268 7.79 14.97 -0.37
N ALA A 269 8.08 13.81 -0.99
CA ALA A 269 7.38 12.57 -0.68
C ALA A 269 7.56 12.16 0.80
N PRO A 270 6.52 11.62 1.44
CA PRO A 270 6.63 11.05 2.79
C PRO A 270 7.75 10.01 2.87
N ARG A 271 8.46 9.98 4.00
CA ARG A 271 9.44 8.92 4.28
C ARG A 271 8.79 7.59 4.62
N VAL A 272 7.53 7.58 5.01
CA VAL A 272 6.78 6.39 5.41
C VAL A 272 5.63 6.20 4.43
N ASP A 273 5.56 5.01 3.82
CA ASP A 273 4.53 4.60 2.86
C ASP A 273 4.20 5.68 1.80
N PRO A 274 5.19 6.15 1.02
CA PRO A 274 4.97 7.18 0.00
C PRO A 274 3.94 6.70 -1.04
N LYS A 275 3.02 7.60 -1.39
CA LYS A 275 1.91 7.36 -2.33
C LYS A 275 2.02 8.18 -3.62
N GLY A 276 3.21 8.69 -3.89
CA GLY A 276 3.53 9.44 -5.11
C GLY A 276 2.85 10.80 -5.20
N SER A 277 2.84 11.33 -6.43
CA SER A 277 2.09 12.54 -6.75
C SER A 277 0.59 12.24 -6.77
N SER A 278 -0.22 13.14 -6.22
CA SER A 278 -1.68 13.07 -6.37
C SER A 278 -2.16 13.46 -7.78
N SER A 279 -1.27 14.01 -8.62
CA SER A 279 -1.58 14.37 -10.00
C SER A 279 -1.43 13.16 -10.93
N HIS A 280 -2.55 12.59 -11.35
CA HIS A 280 -2.62 11.43 -12.24
C HIS A 280 -2.73 11.84 -13.72
N SER A 281 -2.08 12.93 -14.13
CA SER A 281 -1.96 13.30 -15.55
C SER A 281 -1.18 12.25 -16.35
N TYR A 282 -0.27 11.58 -15.68
CA TYR A 282 0.41 10.36 -16.10
C TYR A 282 0.53 9.47 -14.85
N CYS A 283 0.37 8.17 -15.00
CA CYS A 283 0.55 7.19 -13.93
C CYS A 283 1.85 6.41 -14.15
N VAL A 284 2.47 5.98 -13.05
CA VAL A 284 3.77 5.30 -13.09
C VAL A 284 3.63 3.88 -13.62
N LEU A 285 4.60 3.47 -14.45
CA LEU A 285 4.82 2.12 -14.94
C LEU A 285 6.20 1.63 -14.51
N ARG A 286 6.30 0.35 -14.16
CA ARG A 286 7.53 -0.29 -13.69
C ARG A 286 7.81 -1.61 -14.40
N GLY A 287 9.05 -2.12 -14.30
CA GLY A 287 9.43 -3.48 -14.72
C GLY A 287 9.89 -3.65 -16.18
N GLY A 288 9.46 -2.77 -17.09
CA GLY A 288 9.72 -2.96 -18.52
C GLY A 288 8.87 -4.10 -19.10
N SER A 289 9.12 -4.53 -20.33
CA SER A 289 8.29 -5.53 -21.01
C SER A 289 9.09 -6.34 -22.04
N TRP A 290 8.43 -7.29 -22.69
CA TRP A 290 8.96 -8.15 -23.76
C TRP A 290 9.61 -7.41 -24.94
N ASN A 291 9.25 -6.14 -25.19
CA ASN A 291 9.85 -5.33 -26.26
C ASN A 291 10.78 -4.20 -25.75
N HIS A 292 10.97 -4.07 -24.44
CA HIS A 292 11.91 -3.11 -23.88
C HIS A 292 13.32 -3.71 -23.80
N GLY A 293 14.32 -2.88 -24.03
CA GLY A 293 15.72 -3.25 -23.80
C GLY A 293 16.07 -3.29 -22.31
N ALA A 294 17.17 -3.96 -21.98
CA ALA A 294 17.71 -4.13 -20.62
C ALA A 294 17.70 -2.85 -19.75
N TRP A 295 17.79 -1.68 -20.38
CA TRP A 295 17.66 -0.38 -19.73
C TRP A 295 16.37 -0.19 -18.94
N GLY A 296 15.23 -0.58 -19.51
CA GLY A 296 13.90 -0.41 -18.91
C GLY A 296 13.54 -1.48 -17.89
N LEU A 297 14.39 -2.50 -17.74
CA LEU A 297 14.16 -3.67 -16.90
C LEU A 297 14.86 -3.60 -15.54
N ARG A 298 15.56 -2.50 -15.28
CA ARG A 298 16.24 -2.27 -14.00
C ARG A 298 15.21 -2.07 -12.90
N ALA A 299 15.54 -2.45 -11.67
CA ALA A 299 14.63 -2.30 -10.54
C ALA A 299 14.23 -0.83 -10.29
N ALA A 300 15.15 0.11 -10.56
CA ALA A 300 14.92 1.54 -10.43
C ALA A 300 14.25 2.20 -11.66
N ALA A 301 14.15 1.48 -12.79
CA ALA A 301 13.61 2.04 -14.01
C ALA A 301 12.13 2.39 -13.84
N LYS A 302 11.78 3.61 -14.24
CA LYS A 302 10.41 4.13 -14.20
C LYS A 302 10.02 4.66 -15.57
N ASN A 303 8.76 4.44 -15.93
CA ASN A 303 8.13 5.04 -17.09
C ASN A 303 6.75 5.59 -16.67
N SER A 304 6.04 6.25 -17.58
CA SER A 304 4.67 6.68 -17.33
C SER A 304 3.87 6.82 -18.60
N LEU A 305 2.57 6.61 -18.47
CA LEU A 305 1.58 6.83 -19.52
C LEU A 305 0.35 7.49 -18.93
N ARG A 306 -0.48 8.09 -19.78
CA ARG A 306 -1.75 8.66 -19.33
C ARG A 306 -2.64 7.55 -18.78
N PRO A 307 -3.47 7.80 -17.76
CA PRO A 307 -4.30 6.76 -17.16
C PRO A 307 -5.33 6.17 -18.16
N GLU A 308 -5.79 6.97 -19.13
CA GLU A 308 -6.68 6.56 -20.22
C GLU A 308 -5.94 5.90 -21.41
N TYR A 309 -4.60 5.81 -21.37
CA TYR A 309 -3.84 5.28 -22.49
C TYR A 309 -4.16 3.80 -22.68
N TRP A 310 -4.72 3.49 -23.85
CA TRP A 310 -5.01 2.15 -24.32
C TRP A 310 -4.31 1.93 -25.65
N ASN A 311 -3.52 0.85 -25.76
CA ASN A 311 -2.92 0.41 -27.02
C ASN A 311 -3.68 -0.83 -27.51
N PRO A 312 -3.87 -1.01 -28.83
CA PRO A 312 -4.46 -2.22 -29.35
C PRO A 312 -3.64 -3.47 -28.96
N PRO A 313 -4.30 -4.65 -28.92
CA PRO A 313 -3.73 -5.85 -28.32
C PRO A 313 -2.43 -6.31 -28.96
N ASP A 314 -2.27 -6.05 -30.25
CA ASP A 314 -1.18 -6.49 -31.12
C ASP A 314 0.17 -5.83 -30.84
N ASN A 315 0.26 -4.85 -29.93
CA ASN A 315 1.55 -4.31 -29.49
C ASN A 315 1.47 -3.73 -28.08
N ASN A 316 0.68 -4.36 -27.20
CA ASN A 316 0.57 -3.88 -25.83
C ASN A 316 1.62 -4.51 -24.91
N VAL A 317 2.08 -3.69 -23.98
CA VAL A 317 3.20 -3.97 -23.08
C VAL A 317 2.81 -3.71 -21.63
N ILE A 318 1.54 -3.42 -21.34
CA ILE A 318 1.10 -2.91 -20.05
C ILE A 318 0.08 -3.87 -19.44
N GLY A 319 0.41 -4.38 -18.26
CA GLY A 319 -0.47 -5.15 -17.40
C GLY A 319 -0.47 -4.60 -15.97
N LEU A 320 -0.66 -5.50 -15.01
CA LEU A 320 -0.75 -5.16 -13.60
C LEU A 320 -0.41 -6.34 -12.70
N ARG A 321 -0.05 -6.03 -11.46
CA ARG A 321 -0.16 -6.93 -10.32
C ARG A 321 -0.84 -6.19 -9.17
N THR A 322 -1.41 -6.94 -8.22
CA THR A 322 -2.13 -6.31 -7.10
C THR A 322 -1.47 -6.55 -5.76
N VAL A 323 -1.79 -5.67 -4.80
CA VAL A 323 -1.38 -5.77 -3.41
C VAL A 323 -2.57 -5.72 -2.47
N ILE A 324 -2.39 -6.27 -1.28
CA ILE A 324 -3.24 -6.06 -0.10
C ILE A 324 -2.34 -5.56 1.03
N SER A 325 -2.72 -4.48 1.71
CA SER A 325 -1.97 -4.00 2.87
C SER A 325 -2.02 -5.02 4.00
N TYR A 326 -0.88 -5.30 4.65
CA TYR A 326 -0.86 -6.18 5.81
C TYR A 326 -1.45 -5.43 7.00
N LEU A 327 -2.62 -5.86 7.45
CA LEU A 327 -3.13 -5.50 8.74
C LEU A 327 -2.51 -6.46 9.78
N PRO A 328 -1.76 -5.98 10.79
CA PRO A 328 -1.11 -6.85 11.77
C PRO A 328 -2.10 -7.77 12.47
N ASP A 329 -1.71 -9.02 12.74
CA ASP A 329 -2.59 -10.13 13.13
C ASP A 329 -3.66 -9.77 14.19
N TRP A 330 -3.44 -8.80 15.09
CA TRP A 330 -4.44 -8.32 16.06
C TRP A 330 -5.69 -7.65 15.44
N THR A 331 -5.61 -7.25 14.18
CA THR A 331 -6.73 -6.74 13.36
C THR A 331 -7.41 -7.85 12.53
N GLN A 332 -6.74 -9.00 12.33
CA GLN A 332 -7.24 -10.14 11.56
C GLN A 332 -7.73 -11.28 12.46
N THR A 333 -7.37 -11.28 13.75
CA THR A 333 -7.96 -12.17 14.74
C THR A 333 -9.42 -11.79 14.97
N ASN A 334 -10.30 -12.60 14.40
CA ASN A 334 -11.68 -12.83 14.83
C ASN A 334 -11.78 -13.42 16.27
N GLN A 335 -10.85 -13.07 17.17
CA GLN A 335 -11.08 -13.19 18.59
C GLN A 335 -11.62 -11.85 19.07
N SER A 336 -12.65 -11.92 19.90
CA SER A 336 -13.25 -10.82 20.63
C SER A 336 -12.25 -10.10 21.53
N GLN A 337 -11.30 -9.40 20.93
CA GLN A 337 -10.50 -8.36 21.55
C GLN A 337 -11.17 -7.05 21.14
N PRO A 338 -11.52 -6.16 22.09
CA PRO A 338 -12.18 -4.91 21.76
C PRO A 338 -11.24 -4.10 20.87
N VAL A 339 -11.63 -3.96 19.61
CA VAL A 339 -10.99 -3.05 18.67
C VAL A 339 -11.24 -1.64 19.22
N TYR A 340 -10.17 -0.99 19.68
CA TYR A 340 -10.19 0.38 20.18
C TYR A 340 -10.41 1.36 19.03
N THR A 341 -11.65 1.47 18.56
CA THR A 341 -12.00 2.31 17.40
C THR A 341 -12.77 3.56 17.75
N PHE A 342 -13.30 3.69 18.97
CA PHE A 342 -13.99 4.91 19.41
C PHE A 342 -13.74 5.18 20.89
N PRO A 343 -13.61 6.46 21.31
CA PRO A 343 -13.76 6.79 22.72
C PRO A 343 -15.10 6.22 23.22
N PRO A 344 -15.18 5.78 24.49
CA PRO A 344 -16.44 5.28 25.04
C PRO A 344 -17.57 6.27 24.75
N SER A 345 -18.69 5.79 24.24
CA SER A 345 -19.87 6.63 24.07
C SER A 345 -20.59 6.79 25.40
N GLN A 346 -21.14 7.97 25.61
CA GLN A 346 -22.02 8.23 26.74
C GLN A 346 -23.29 7.36 26.63
N GLU A 347 -23.64 6.67 27.70
CA GLU A 347 -24.92 5.95 27.82
C GLU A 347 -26.09 6.95 27.75
N PRO A 348 -27.20 6.64 27.02
CA PRO A 348 -28.30 7.58 26.80
C PRO A 348 -28.94 8.17 28.08
N GLU A 349 -28.85 7.45 29.20
CA GLU A 349 -29.37 7.82 30.52
C GLU A 349 -28.38 8.64 31.37
N LYS A 350 -27.16 8.86 30.88
CA LYS A 350 -26.10 9.59 31.57
C LYS A 350 -25.95 10.98 30.95
N ASN A 351 -25.74 11.98 31.81
CA ASN A 351 -25.63 13.38 31.36
C ASN A 351 -24.17 13.86 31.28
N SER A 352 -23.24 13.12 31.89
CA SER A 352 -21.79 13.37 31.77
C SER A 352 -21.01 12.07 31.58
N LEU A 353 -19.88 12.12 30.88
CA LEU A 353 -18.92 11.02 30.73
C LEU A 353 -17.53 11.47 31.17
N ILE A 354 -16.88 10.68 32.01
CA ILE A 354 -15.47 10.78 32.40
C ILE A 354 -14.74 9.57 31.85
N VAL A 355 -13.70 9.80 31.06
CA VAL A 355 -12.81 8.73 30.57
C VAL A 355 -11.49 8.81 31.31
N VAL A 356 -11.10 7.72 31.97
CA VAL A 356 -9.85 7.60 32.73
C VAL A 356 -8.86 6.81 31.90
N THR A 357 -7.70 7.39 31.60
CA THR A 357 -6.65 6.75 30.80
C THR A 357 -5.27 7.00 31.37
N HIS A 358 -4.27 6.24 30.93
CA HIS A 358 -2.89 6.37 31.35
C HIS A 358 -2.01 7.07 30.30
N GLY A 359 -1.07 7.91 30.75
CA GLY A 359 -0.01 8.50 29.92
C GLY A 359 1.34 7.77 30.10
N ARG A 360 2.33 8.08 29.27
CA ARG A 360 3.71 7.54 29.43
C ARG A 360 4.48 8.29 30.52
N ILE A 361 5.40 7.61 31.21
CA ILE A 361 6.36 8.24 32.12
C ILE A 361 7.73 8.19 31.45
N GLU A 362 8.35 9.37 31.29
CA GLU A 362 9.72 9.52 30.80
C GLU A 362 10.61 9.83 32.01
N LYS A 363 11.55 8.92 32.31
CA LYS A 363 12.50 9.09 33.42
C LYS A 363 13.61 10.07 33.04
N GLU A 364 14.31 10.60 34.05
CA GLU A 364 15.42 11.54 33.83
C GLU A 364 16.59 10.96 33.01
N ASP A 365 16.70 9.63 32.93
CA ASP A 365 17.69 8.90 32.13
C ASP A 365 17.21 8.56 30.70
N GLY A 366 16.03 9.04 30.31
CA GLY A 366 15.43 8.80 28.99
C GLY A 366 14.78 7.43 28.83
N GLN A 367 14.71 6.61 29.89
CA GLN A 367 13.94 5.37 29.86
C GLN A 367 12.44 5.67 29.87
N ILE A 368 11.70 4.96 29.02
CA ILE A 368 10.25 4.99 28.97
C ILE A 368 9.75 3.70 29.61
N GLU A 369 8.97 3.82 30.69
CA GLU A 369 8.30 2.67 31.30
C GLU A 369 6.88 2.52 30.77
N PRO A 370 6.40 1.26 30.63
CA PRO A 370 5.01 1.01 30.33
C PRO A 370 4.13 1.63 31.43
N PRO A 371 3.04 2.31 31.06
CA PRO A 371 2.05 2.73 32.04
C PRO A 371 1.49 1.50 32.77
N ASN A 372 1.40 1.56 34.10
CA ASN A 372 0.75 0.50 34.88
C ASN A 372 -0.76 0.50 34.57
N PRO A 373 -1.31 -0.55 33.92
CA PRO A 373 -2.72 -0.62 33.57
C PRO A 373 -3.65 -0.74 34.80
N ASP A 374 -3.15 -1.21 35.94
CA ASP A 374 -3.94 -1.40 37.16
C ASP A 374 -4.33 -0.05 37.78
N TRP A 375 -3.49 0.96 37.59
CA TRP A 375 -3.76 2.32 38.06
C TRP A 375 -5.01 2.94 37.43
N VAL A 376 -5.30 2.62 36.15
CA VAL A 376 -6.50 3.13 35.48
C VAL A 376 -7.77 2.58 36.12
N ASP A 377 -7.77 1.31 36.54
CA ASP A 377 -8.92 0.72 37.22
C ASP A 377 -9.07 1.30 38.62
N GLU A 378 -7.97 1.43 39.37
CA GLU A 378 -7.98 2.03 40.71
C GLU A 378 -8.54 3.46 40.69
N MET A 379 -8.10 4.28 39.72
CA MET A 379 -8.55 5.65 39.57
C MET A 379 -10.01 5.72 39.08
N THR A 380 -10.40 4.87 38.14
CA THR A 380 -11.80 4.77 37.68
C THR A 380 -12.73 4.44 38.84
N ASN A 381 -12.34 3.48 39.67
CA ASN A 381 -13.11 3.07 40.85
C ASN A 381 -13.17 4.20 41.90
N ALA A 382 -12.06 4.90 42.14
CA ALA A 382 -12.03 6.01 43.09
C ALA A 382 -12.93 7.19 42.65
N ILE A 383 -12.90 7.56 41.37
CA ILE A 383 -13.75 8.62 40.81
C ILE A 383 -15.22 8.19 40.87
N THR A 384 -15.52 6.94 40.50
CA THR A 384 -16.89 6.39 40.56
C THR A 384 -17.43 6.41 41.99
N ALA A 385 -16.62 6.00 42.97
CA ALA A 385 -17.00 6.01 44.38
C ALA A 385 -17.24 7.43 44.91
N TYR A 386 -16.40 8.39 44.53
CA TYR A 386 -16.56 9.79 44.90
C TYR A 386 -17.86 10.38 44.34
N LEU A 387 -18.12 10.22 43.03
CA LEU A 387 -19.34 10.72 42.40
C LEU A 387 -20.59 10.11 43.00
N SER A 388 -20.55 8.82 43.35
CA SER A 388 -21.66 8.14 44.02
C SER A 388 -21.92 8.71 45.42
N ALA A 389 -20.86 9.02 46.18
CA ALA A 389 -20.97 9.61 47.52
C ALA A 389 -21.56 11.04 47.48
N GLU A 390 -21.29 11.79 46.41
CA GLU A 390 -21.82 13.14 46.17
C GLU A 390 -23.21 13.15 45.49
N GLY A 391 -23.82 11.97 45.27
CA GLY A 391 -25.14 11.85 44.65
C GLY A 391 -25.18 12.10 43.12
N LEU A 392 -24.02 12.13 42.47
CA LEU A 392 -23.85 12.39 41.03
C LEU A 392 -23.96 11.10 40.19
N ASN A 393 -25.03 10.33 40.41
CA ASN A 393 -25.23 9.00 39.81
C ASN A 393 -25.54 9.03 38.29
N ASN A 394 -25.80 10.22 37.74
CA ASN A 394 -26.01 10.47 36.31
C ASN A 394 -24.71 10.67 35.52
N TRP A 395 -23.55 10.56 36.18
CA TRP A 395 -22.24 10.58 35.54
C TRP A 395 -21.78 9.15 35.23
N GLN A 396 -21.21 8.97 34.04
CA GLN A 396 -20.56 7.74 33.61
C GLN A 396 -19.05 7.90 33.78
N VAL A 397 -18.37 6.89 34.31
CA VAL A 397 -16.90 6.86 34.40
C VAL A 397 -16.42 5.58 33.72
N VAL A 398 -15.48 5.71 32.78
CA VAL A 398 -15.01 4.58 31.97
C VAL A 398 -13.48 4.52 31.99
N ALA A 399 -12.94 3.34 32.34
CA ALA A 399 -11.53 3.02 32.18
C ALA A 399 -11.19 2.82 30.68
N TYR A 400 -10.16 3.49 30.20
CA TYR A 400 -9.66 3.41 28.83
C TYR A 400 -8.15 3.18 28.82
N LYS A 401 -7.74 1.91 28.64
CA LYS A 401 -6.33 1.48 28.65
C LYS A 401 -5.82 1.35 27.22
N TRP A 402 -4.59 1.79 26.98
CA TRP A 402 -3.97 1.61 25.66
C TRP A 402 -3.46 0.17 25.49
N PRO A 403 -3.36 -0.35 24.26
CA PRO A 403 -2.74 -1.65 24.05
C PRO A 403 -1.27 -1.64 24.47
N GLU A 404 -0.78 -2.81 24.88
CA GLU A 404 0.63 -3.01 25.24
C GLU A 404 1.51 -2.59 24.04
N LYS A 405 2.45 -1.65 24.28
CA LYS A 405 3.34 -0.99 23.29
C LYS A 405 2.78 0.22 22.52
N ALA A 406 1.55 0.68 22.71
CA ALA A 406 1.11 1.95 22.08
C ALA A 406 1.96 3.17 22.51
N TRP A 407 2.48 3.12 23.74
CA TRP A 407 3.33 4.14 24.37
C TRP A 407 4.76 4.22 23.81
N THR A 408 5.21 3.26 22.98
CA THR A 408 6.52 3.32 22.31
C THR A 408 6.49 4.13 21.00
N THR A 409 5.31 4.54 20.54
CA THR A 409 5.14 5.32 19.31
C THR A 409 5.34 6.81 19.63
N ARG A 410 6.19 7.50 18.86
CA ARG A 410 6.43 8.95 19.05
C ARG A 410 5.14 9.76 18.93
N LEU A 411 4.80 10.47 20.01
CA LEU A 411 3.60 11.31 20.15
C LEU A 411 3.52 12.44 19.09
N ASP A 412 4.65 12.82 18.53
CA ASP A 412 4.84 13.81 17.47
C ASP A 412 4.06 13.45 16.18
N ILE A 413 3.83 12.14 15.94
CA ILE A 413 3.05 11.64 14.80
C ILE A 413 1.53 11.68 15.07
N LEU A 414 1.13 11.56 16.34
CA LEU A 414 -0.28 11.55 16.76
C LEU A 414 -0.84 12.97 16.99
N LEU A 415 -0.05 13.86 17.59
CA LEU A 415 -0.49 15.23 17.91
C LEU A 415 -0.53 16.17 16.69
N GLY A 416 0.25 15.89 15.64
CA GLY A 416 0.21 16.64 14.38
C GLY A 416 -1.13 16.53 13.62
N LYS A 417 -1.98 15.56 13.97
CA LYS A 417 -3.31 15.36 13.38
C LYS A 417 -4.44 15.99 14.20
N LEU A 418 -4.25 16.23 15.50
CA LEU A 418 -5.29 16.78 16.37
C LEU A 418 -5.30 18.32 16.43
N THR A 419 -4.17 18.97 16.17
CA THR A 419 -4.06 20.44 16.26
C THR A 419 -4.58 21.21 15.03
N LYS A 420 -4.94 20.54 13.93
CA LYS A 420 -5.49 21.20 12.74
C LYS A 420 -7.02 21.36 12.74
N ASN A 421 -7.74 20.70 13.62
CA ASN A 421 -9.21 20.76 13.67
C ASN A 421 -9.77 21.55 14.88
N ALA A 422 -8.94 22.35 15.57
CA ALA A 422 -9.36 23.10 16.76
C ALA A 422 -9.02 24.60 16.67
N VAL A 423 -9.02 25.19 15.47
CA VAL A 423 -9.04 26.66 15.30
C VAL A 423 -10.06 27.03 14.22
N SER A 424 -11.33 26.76 14.50
CA SER A 424 -12.47 27.53 14.00
C SER A 424 -13.73 27.07 14.73
N GLU A 425 -13.98 27.63 15.90
CA GLU A 425 -15.27 28.16 16.37
C GLU A 425 -15.09 28.79 17.75
#